data_AF-A0A0M8NUN6-F1
#
_entry.id   AF-A0A0M8NUN6-F1
#
_cell.length_a   1.000
_cell.length_b   1.000
_cell.length_c   1.000
_cell.angle_alpha   90.00
_cell.angle_beta   90.00
_cell.angle_gamma   90.00
#
_symmetry.space_group_name_H-M   'P 1'
#
loop_
_entity.id
_entity.type
_entity.pdbx_description
1 polymer ?
#
loop_
_entity_poly.entity_id
_entity_poly.type
_entity_poly.pdbx_seq_one_letter_code
_entity_poly.pdbx_strand_id
1 'polypeptide(L)' 'MTIVGFEIRANGSANLLVFDPMFKTSPAMERLIGAFVKPSDPTRLLKAYRRGTPYLQKYKIFELLKLRITSPKHEAT' A
#
# COMPACT_ATOMS: atom_id res chain seq x y z
N MET A 1 0.15 -10.13 2.45
CA MET A 1 0.01 -8.65 2.37
C MET A 1 -0.59 -8.29 1.02
N THR A 2 -1.39 -7.24 0.97
CA THR A 2 -2.05 -6.73 -0.24
C THR A 2 -1.48 -5.36 -0.56
N ILE A 3 -0.88 -5.20 -1.74
CA ILE A 3 -0.36 -3.91 -2.20
C ILE A 3 -1.54 -3.05 -2.64
N VAL A 4 -1.65 -1.86 -2.06
CA VAL A 4 -2.71 -0.88 -2.37
C VAL A 4 -2.17 0.40 -2.98
N GLY A 5 -0.85 0.58 -2.97
CA GLY A 5 -0.22 1.74 -3.57
C GLY A 5 1.29 1.68 -3.55
N PHE A 6 1.91 2.72 -4.10
CA PHE A 6 3.35 2.88 -4.19
C PHE A 6 3.68 4.36 -4.05
N GLU A 7 4.70 4.68 -3.24
CA GLU A 7 5.20 6.04 -3.08
C GLU A 7 6.69 6.11 -3.47
N ILE A 8 7.07 7.21 -4.12
CA ILE A 8 8.46 7.65 -4.27
C ILE A 8 8.61 8.93 -3.46
N ARG A 9 9.62 8.96 -2.59
CA ARG A 9 9.91 10.13 -1.75
C ARG A 9 10.88 11.07 -2.45
N ALA A 10 10.96 12.31 -1.97
CA ALA A 10 11.86 13.33 -2.51
C ALA A 10 13.35 12.90 -2.49
N ASN A 11 13.74 12.05 -1.55
CA ASN A 11 15.09 11.48 -1.48
C ASN A 11 15.31 10.26 -2.39
N GLY A 12 14.38 9.97 -3.29
CA GLY A 12 14.42 8.82 -4.21
C GLY A 12 14.06 7.47 -3.59
N SER A 13 13.90 7.37 -2.26
CA SER A 13 13.48 6.12 -1.63
C SER A 13 12.03 5.78 -1.99
N ALA A 14 11.73 4.49 -2.10
CA ALA A 14 10.41 4.01 -2.46
C ALA A 14 9.83 3.09 -1.38
N ASN A 15 8.51 3.14 -1.22
CA ASN A 15 7.77 2.20 -0.36
C ASN A 15 6.55 1.66 -1.10
N LEU A 16 6.30 0.37 -0.93
CA LEU A 16 4.96 -0.18 -1.16
C LEU A 16 4.06 0.26 -0.01
N LEU A 17 2.82 0.61 -0.33
CA LEU A 17 1.74 0.74 0.64
C LEU A 17 0.96 -0.57 0.66
N VAL A 18 0.83 -1.18 1.83
CA VAL A 18 0.24 -2.50 1.99
C VAL A 18 -0.80 -2.54 3.10
N PHE A 19 -1.84 -3.32 2.88
CA PHE A 19 -2.66 -3.87 3.95
C PHE A 19 -2.13 -5.26 4.30
N ASP A 20 -1.74 -5.44 5.55
CA ASP A 20 -1.13 -6.66 6.04
C ASP A 20 -2.03 -7.26 7.13
N PRO A 21 -2.68 -8.42 6.89
CA PRO A 21 -3.63 -9.01 7.83
C PRO A 21 -3.05 -9.31 9.22
N MET A 22 -1.72 -9.36 9.34
CA MET A 22 -1.04 -9.56 10.62
C MET A 22 -1.11 -8.32 11.53
N PHE A 23 -1.51 -7.16 11.01
CA PHE A 23 -1.55 -5.89 11.75
C PHE A 23 -2.97 -5.37 11.86
N LYS A 24 -3.34 -4.97 13.08
CA LYS A 24 -4.59 -4.23 13.32
C LYS A 24 -4.40 -2.76 12.96
N THR A 25 -5.44 -2.15 12.40
CA THR A 25 -5.52 -0.70 12.21
C THR A 25 -5.37 -0.01 13.57
N SER A 26 -4.57 1.04 13.64
CA SER A 26 -4.42 1.81 14.89
C SER A 26 -5.68 2.65 15.13
N PRO A 27 -6.09 2.89 16.39
CA PRO A 27 -7.25 3.75 16.69
C PRO A 27 -7.14 5.15 16.07
N ALA A 28 -5.92 5.67 15.93
CA ALA A 28 -5.68 6.97 15.29
C ALA A 28 -5.98 6.96 13.79
N MET A 29 -5.76 5.83 13.10
CA MET A 29 -6.14 5.65 11.69
C MET A 29 -7.63 5.40 11.53
N GLU A 30 -8.25 4.64 12.43
CA GLU A 30 -9.71 4.40 12.39
C GLU A 30 -10.50 5.70 12.47
N ARG A 31 -10.05 6.67 13.28
CA ARG A 31 -10.66 8.01 13.37
C ARG A 31 -10.64 8.81 12.07
N LEU A 32 -9.81 8.43 11.10
CA LEU A 32 -9.77 9.07 9.78
C LEU A 32 -10.78 8.47 8.80
N ILE A 33 -11.44 7.35 9.14
CA ILE A 33 -12.46 6.75 8.29
C ILE A 33 -13.67 7.68 8.24
N GLY A 34 -14.03 8.12 7.04
CA GLY A 34 -15.16 9.04 6.82
C GLY A 34 -14.92 10.48 7.28
N ALA A 35 -13.71 10.82 7.73
CA ALA A 35 -13.37 12.15 8.23
C ALA A 35 -12.30 12.81 7.35
N PHE A 36 -12.55 14.05 6.92
CA PHE A 36 -11.58 14.85 6.17
C PHE A 36 -10.69 15.67 7.12
N VAL A 37 -9.98 14.99 8.03
CA VAL A 37 -9.05 15.63 8.96
C VAL A 37 -7.62 15.41 8.47
N LYS A 38 -6.87 16.49 8.30
CA LYS A 38 -5.44 16.40 7.99
C LYS A 38 -4.67 16.02 9.26
N PRO A 39 -3.99 14.86 9.30
CA PRO A 39 -3.19 14.50 10.47
C PRO A 39 -2.03 15.47 10.65
N SER A 40 -1.69 15.79 11.90
CA SER A 40 -0.52 16.60 12.23
C SER A 40 0.79 15.92 11.84
N ASP A 41 0.86 14.59 11.97
CA ASP A 41 1.98 13.77 11.52
C ASP A 41 1.48 12.56 10.70
N PRO A 42 1.29 12.73 9.38
CA PRO A 42 0.92 11.63 8.49
C PRO A 42 1.98 10.52 8.43
N THR A 43 3.25 10.84 8.67
CA THR A 43 4.34 9.87 8.56
C THR A 43 4.24 8.81 9.63
N ARG A 44 3.91 9.18 10.87
CA ARG A 44 3.70 8.24 11.97
C ARG A 44 2.55 7.29 11.71
N LEU A 45 1.44 7.80 11.19
CA LEU A 45 0.26 7.01 10.87
C LEU A 45 0.51 6.01 9.73
N LEU A 46 1.20 6.46 8.68
CA LEU A 46 1.49 5.63 7.50
C LEU A 46 2.61 4.61 7.74
N LYS A 47 3.39 4.73 8.82
CA LYS A 47 4.52 3.83 9.12
C LYS A 47 4.13 2.35 9.11
N ALA A 48 2.96 2.01 9.65
CA ALA A 48 2.49 0.63 9.73
C ALA A 48 2.13 0.02 8.36
N TYR A 49 1.82 0.86 7.36
CA TYR A 49 1.39 0.44 6.03
C TYR A 49 2.51 0.49 4.99
N ARG A 50 3.65 1.13 5.31
CA ARG A 50 4.78 1.24 4.41
C ARG A 50 5.67 -0.01 4.48
N ARG A 51 6.09 -0.51 3.33
CA ARG A 51 7.12 -1.55 3.17
C ARG A 51 8.18 -1.03 2.20
N GLY A 52 9.31 -0.61 2.75
CA GLY A 52 10.47 -0.17 1.97
C GLY A 52 11.45 -1.30 1.71
N THR A 53 12.49 -1.00 0.91
CA THR A 53 13.55 -1.94 0.54
C THR A 53 14.13 -2.73 1.72
N PRO A 54 14.47 -2.13 2.88
CA PRO A 54 15.04 -2.89 4.00
C PRO A 54 14.10 -3.96 4.59
N TYR A 55 12.78 -3.76 4.47
CA TYR A 55 11.82 -4.77 4.90
C TYR A 55 11.76 -5.90 3.87
N LEU A 56 11.64 -5.55 2.58
CA LEU A 56 11.43 -6.52 1.51
C LEU A 56 12.64 -7.45 1.33
N GLN A 57 13.85 -6.92 1.49
CA GLN A 57 15.10 -7.70 1.41
C GLN A 57 15.24 -8.81 2.46
N LYS A 58 14.38 -8.83 3.49
CA LYS A 58 14.34 -9.94 4.47
C LYS A 58 13.82 -11.24 3.88
N TYR A 59 13.14 -11.18 2.74
CA TYR A 59 12.58 -12.33 2.05
C TYR A 59 13.32 -12.56 0.73
N LYS A 60 13.58 -13.82 0.40
CA LYS A 60 14.34 -14.19 -0.80
C LYS A 60 13.51 -14.07 -2.08
N ILE A 61 12.22 -14.35 -2.00
CA ILE A 61 11.31 -14.46 -3.15
C ILE A 61 9.97 -13.84 -2.75
N PHE A 62 9.33 -13.20 -3.72
CA PHE A 62 7.95 -12.76 -3.66
C PHE A 62 7.21 -13.25 -4.90
N GLU A 63 5.96 -13.63 -4.73
CA GLU A 63 5.03 -13.90 -5.83
C GLU A 63 3.94 -12.83 -5.82
N LEU A 64 3.54 -12.36 -7.01
CA LEU A 64 2.46 -11.38 -7.15
C LEU A 64 1.27 -12.01 -7.84
N LEU A 65 0.12 -11.96 -7.17
CA LEU A 65 -1.18 -12.22 -7.78
C LEU A 65 -1.86 -10.89 -8.11
N LYS A 66 -2.15 -10.65 -9.40
CA LYS A 66 -2.83 -9.44 -9.87
C LYS A 66 -4.07 -9.82 -10.66
N LEU A 67 -5.22 -9.25 -10.29
CA LEU A 67 -6.43 -9.33 -11.10
C LEU A 67 -6.18 -8.67 -12.46
N ARG A 68 -6.36 -9.42 -13.54
CA ARG A 68 -6.38 -8.87 -14.90
C ARG A 68 -7.83 -8.75 -15.36
N ILE A 69 -8.29 -7.54 -15.59
CA ILE A 69 -9.55 -7.31 -16.29
C ILE A 69 -9.20 -7.27 -17.77
N THR A 70 -9.60 -8.30 -18.52
CA THR A 70 -9.52 -8.24 -19.98
C THR A 70 -10.74 -7.48 -20.47
N SER A 71 -10.51 -6.36 -21.15
CA SER A 71 -11.56 -5.71 -21.92
C SER A 71 -12.12 -6.72 -22.94
N PRO A 72 -13.44 -6.78 -23.15
CA PRO A 72 -13.99 -7.63 -24.20
C PRO A 72 -13.31 -7.25 -25.53
N LYS A 73 -12.80 -8.25 -26.24
CA LYS A 73 -12.32 -8.04 -27.60
C LYS A 73 -13.54 -7.61 -28.41
N HIS A 74 -13.53 -6.40 -28.94
CA HIS A 74 -14.46 -6.05 -30.02
C HIS A 74 -14.11 -6.98 -31.19
N GLU A 75 -14.95 -7.99 -31.43
CA GLU A 75 -14.94 -8.69 -32.71
C GLU A 75 -15.42 -7.69 -33.76
N ALA A 76 -14.47 -7.16 -34.53
CA ALA A 76 -14.78 -6.40 -35.73
C ALA A 76 -15.46 -7.37 -36.71
N THR A 77 -16.73 -7.09 -37.01
CA THR A 77 -17.51 -7.78 -38.04
C THR A 77 -17.19 -7.18 -39.40
#